data_AF-A0A7S2GQT8-F1
#
_entry.id   AF-A0A7S2GQT8-F1
#
_cell.length_a   1.000
_cell.length_b   1.000
_cell.length_c   1.000
_cell.angle_alpha   90.00
_cell.angle_beta   90.00
_cell.angle_gamma   90.00
#
_symmetry.space_group_name_H-M   'P 1'
#
loop_
_entity.id
_entity.type
_entity.pdbx_description
1 polymer ?
#
loop_
_entity_poly.entity_id
_entity_poly.type
_entity_poly.pdbx_seq_one_letter_code
_entity_poly.pdbx_strand_id
1 'polypeptide(L)'
;RPNTEAVEGLLVNLGVLAALMLGLSVSVFYTIPKEEFLHSDFRNLFFNDADFRQFVLQEMPPLEFPNLSLLMGNATFNALQSSCRAREPECFSIMDKDRAYYGRENPTEEATAFAILQLILASFPMEKMLAYKEFKLTGIFASPWGESGSFAKVMTANSVVLIVAILTAVFSHASLVLSGAKSDEARMQFWSRFGMVIVLAGYLAIITGIVITQTLLVWVAYIRFPHYAALDAIDGEVNYPLLIPLGSLAVTLPMVLCVVTQLRFRKRGEVPKPNEATEEKLRPPSPL
;
A
#
# COMPACT_ATOMS: atom_id res chain seq x y z
N ARG A 1 -20.39 -25.26 25.17
CA ARG A 1 -19.47 -24.43 25.99
C ARG A 1 -18.11 -24.07 25.36
N PRO A 2 -17.36 -24.93 24.61
CA PRO A 2 -16.06 -24.53 24.05
C PRO A 2 -16.09 -23.46 22.92
N ASN A 3 -17.27 -23.04 22.46
CA ASN A 3 -17.37 -22.09 21.33
C ASN A 3 -17.29 -20.60 21.75
N THR A 4 -17.64 -20.25 23.00
CA THR A 4 -17.75 -18.83 23.40
C THR A 4 -16.39 -18.17 23.58
N GLU A 5 -15.48 -18.85 24.28
CA GLU A 5 -14.11 -18.37 24.49
C GLU A 5 -13.35 -18.23 23.15
N ALA A 6 -13.62 -19.13 22.20
CA ALA A 6 -13.02 -19.06 20.87
C ALA A 6 -13.50 -17.83 20.08
N VAL A 7 -14.80 -17.51 20.13
CA VAL A 7 -15.35 -16.32 19.47
C VAL A 7 -14.84 -15.04 20.12
N GLU A 8 -14.78 -14.99 21.46
CA GLU A 8 -14.25 -13.85 22.19
C GLU A 8 -12.76 -13.63 21.88
N GLY A 9 -11.97 -14.70 21.85
CA GLY A 9 -10.56 -14.65 21.43
C GLY A 9 -10.40 -14.12 20.00
N LEU A 10 -11.25 -14.55 19.06
CA LEU A 10 -11.24 -14.04 17.68
C LEU A 10 -11.54 -12.53 17.61
N LEU A 11 -12.49 -12.04 18.41
CA LEU A 11 -12.85 -10.62 18.46
C LEU A 11 -11.76 -9.75 19.07
N VAL A 12 -11.16 -10.22 20.17
CA VAL A 12 -10.03 -9.54 20.82
C VAL A 12 -8.85 -9.48 19.85
N ASN A 13 -8.50 -10.60 19.21
CA ASN A 13 -7.40 -10.63 18.23
C ASN A 13 -7.67 -9.72 17.03
N LEU A 14 -8.90 -9.67 16.51
CA LEU A 14 -9.29 -8.76 15.45
C LEU A 14 -9.02 -7.30 15.85
N GLY A 15 -9.49 -6.88 17.02
CA GLY A 15 -9.29 -5.52 17.53
C GLY A 15 -7.82 -5.18 17.75
N VAL A 16 -7.06 -6.07 18.37
CA VAL A 16 -5.63 -5.88 18.65
C VAL A 16 -4.82 -5.76 17.36
N LEU A 17 -5.02 -6.68 16.40
CA LEU A 17 -4.33 -6.64 15.12
C LEU A 17 -4.66 -5.37 14.32
N ALA A 18 -5.94 -4.98 14.28
CA ALA A 18 -6.34 -3.77 13.58
C ALA A 18 -5.72 -2.51 14.23
N ALA A 19 -5.67 -2.44 15.57
CA ALA A 19 -5.06 -1.32 16.29
C ALA A 19 -3.54 -1.25 16.07
N LEU A 20 -2.84 -2.38 16.12
CA LEU A 20 -1.41 -2.46 15.84
C LEU A 20 -1.10 -2.03 14.40
N MET A 21 -1.86 -2.52 13.43
CA MET A 21 -1.69 -2.16 12.02
C MET A 21 -2.01 -0.69 11.77
N LEU A 22 -3.03 -0.13 12.44
CA LEU A 22 -3.35 1.29 12.35
C LEU A 22 -2.21 2.14 12.92
N GLY A 23 -1.70 1.78 14.09
CA GLY A 23 -0.55 2.44 14.71
C GLY A 23 0.69 2.40 13.82
N LEU A 24 0.98 1.25 13.20
CA LEU A 24 2.08 1.11 12.24
C LEU A 24 1.85 2.00 11.01
N SER A 25 0.68 1.91 10.37
CA SER A 25 0.36 2.69 9.15
C SER A 25 0.47 4.20 9.39
N VAL A 26 -0.05 4.69 10.51
CA VAL A 26 0.02 6.11 10.88
C VAL A 26 1.47 6.50 11.19
N SER A 27 2.20 5.67 11.93
CA SER A 27 3.61 5.96 12.27
C SER A 27 4.49 6.07 11.02
N VAL A 28 4.30 5.17 10.04
CA VAL A 28 5.05 5.19 8.78
C VAL A 28 4.92 6.54 8.08
N PHE A 29 3.72 7.13 8.04
CA PHE A 29 3.50 8.46 7.46
C PHE A 29 4.27 9.56 8.19
N TYR A 30 4.19 9.57 9.52
CA TYR A 30 4.88 10.58 10.34
C TYR A 30 6.40 10.39 10.42
N THR A 31 6.92 9.24 9.98
CA THR A 31 8.38 9.04 9.92
C THR A 31 9.03 9.71 8.71
N ILE A 32 8.26 10.19 7.73
CA ILE A 32 8.81 10.88 6.56
C ILE A 32 8.75 12.40 6.81
N PRO A 33 9.90 13.10 6.85
CA PRO A 33 9.93 14.55 6.98
C PRO A 33 9.35 15.21 5.73
N LYS A 34 8.84 16.44 5.88
CA LYS A 34 8.21 17.19 4.79
C LYS A 34 9.16 17.37 3.59
N GLU A 35 10.44 17.59 3.88
CA GLU A 35 11.49 17.81 2.90
C GLU A 35 11.68 16.59 1.99
N GLU A 36 11.64 15.38 2.55
CA GLU A 36 11.70 14.13 1.76
C GLU A 36 10.50 13.99 0.81
N PHE A 37 9.30 14.37 1.25
CA PHE A 37 8.12 14.41 0.37
C PHE A 37 8.28 15.42 -0.77
N LEU A 38 8.79 16.61 -0.49
CA LEU A 38 9.02 17.64 -1.51
C LEU A 38 10.08 17.18 -2.52
N HIS A 39 11.16 16.55 -2.05
CA HIS A 39 12.19 16.01 -2.92
C HIS A 39 11.66 14.88 -3.81
N SER A 40 10.83 13.99 -3.24
CA SER A 40 10.19 12.93 -4.03
C SER A 40 9.22 13.49 -5.07
N ASP A 41 8.40 14.48 -4.70
CA ASP A 41 7.50 15.17 -5.62
C ASP A 41 8.27 15.86 -6.74
N PHE A 42 9.33 16.60 -6.41
CA PHE A 42 10.17 17.29 -7.38
C PHE A 42 10.74 16.31 -8.39
N ARG A 43 11.34 15.22 -7.88
CA ARG A 43 11.90 14.15 -8.71
C ARG A 43 10.84 13.54 -9.63
N ASN A 44 9.67 13.23 -9.07
CA ASN A 44 8.59 12.61 -9.83
C ASN A 44 8.11 13.51 -10.96
N LEU A 45 7.84 14.78 -10.66
CA LEU A 45 7.47 15.78 -11.67
C LEU A 45 8.59 15.99 -12.68
N PHE A 46 9.85 16.06 -12.25
CA PHE A 46 10.98 16.27 -13.14
C PHE A 46 11.14 15.13 -14.16
N PHE A 47 10.95 13.88 -13.73
CA PHE A 47 11.05 12.73 -14.63
C PHE A 47 9.80 12.52 -15.49
N ASN A 48 8.61 12.68 -14.91
CA ASN A 48 7.36 12.27 -15.57
C ASN A 48 6.61 13.42 -16.23
N ASP A 49 6.94 14.68 -15.95
CA ASP A 49 6.25 15.86 -16.46
C ASP A 49 7.19 16.74 -17.31
N ALA A 50 6.96 16.72 -18.63
CA ALA A 50 7.73 17.52 -19.58
C ALA A 50 7.57 19.03 -19.38
N ASP A 51 6.37 19.50 -19.06
CA ASP A 51 6.12 20.93 -18.86
C ASP A 51 6.76 21.39 -17.55
N PHE A 52 6.85 20.52 -16.54
CA PHE A 52 7.55 20.85 -15.30
C PHE A 52 9.04 21.04 -15.53
N ARG A 53 9.67 20.22 -16.39
CA ARG A 53 11.08 20.45 -16.76
C ARG A 53 11.29 21.81 -17.41
N GLN A 54 10.39 22.23 -18.30
CA GLN A 54 10.46 23.55 -18.93
C GLN A 54 10.28 24.67 -17.90
N PHE A 55 9.32 24.50 -16.99
CA PHE A 55 9.12 25.41 -15.87
C PHE A 55 10.38 25.54 -15.00
N VAL A 56 11.04 24.43 -14.67
CA VAL A 56 12.30 24.42 -13.92
C VAL A 56 13.41 25.21 -14.64
N LEU A 57 13.55 25.03 -15.95
CA LEU A 57 14.54 25.75 -16.75
C LEU A 57 14.27 27.26 -16.83
N GLN A 58 13.00 27.67 -16.84
CA GLN A 58 12.59 29.08 -16.86
C GLN A 58 12.77 29.77 -15.50
N GLU A 59 12.49 29.05 -14.43
CA GLU A 59 12.43 29.61 -13.08
C GLU A 59 13.73 29.48 -12.29
N MET A 60 14.67 28.65 -12.76
CA MET A 60 15.99 28.60 -12.17
C MET A 60 16.74 29.92 -12.42
N PRO A 61 17.39 30.49 -11.39
CA PRO A 61 18.33 31.58 -11.63
C PRO A 61 19.37 31.10 -12.66
N PRO A 62 19.97 32.00 -13.45
CA PRO A 62 21.04 31.65 -14.38
C PRO A 62 22.15 30.99 -13.57
N LEU A 63 22.13 29.66 -13.53
CA LEU A 63 23.11 28.87 -12.82
C LEU A 63 24.46 29.15 -13.45
N GLU A 64 25.53 29.16 -12.65
CA GLU A 64 26.92 29.09 -13.13
C GLU A 64 27.24 27.73 -13.80
N PHE A 65 26.23 27.02 -14.32
CA PHE A 65 26.36 25.81 -15.12
C PHE A 65 26.04 26.16 -16.58
N PRO A 66 26.99 26.76 -17.34
CA PRO A 66 26.77 27.19 -18.72
C PRO A 66 26.40 26.05 -19.71
N ASN A 67 26.32 24.80 -19.25
CA ASN A 67 26.17 23.60 -20.07
C ASN A 67 25.08 22.62 -19.57
N LEU A 68 24.05 23.07 -18.83
CA LEU A 68 22.94 22.18 -18.46
C LEU A 68 22.21 21.61 -19.70
N SER A 69 22.18 22.39 -20.79
CA SER A 69 21.72 22.00 -22.13
C SER A 69 22.55 20.88 -22.79
N LEU A 70 23.81 20.71 -22.38
CA LEU A 70 24.76 19.71 -22.90
C LEU A 70 24.68 18.39 -22.12
N LEU A 71 24.21 18.44 -20.88
CA LEU A 71 24.19 17.37 -19.89
C LEU A 71 22.88 16.57 -19.86
N MET A 72 21.78 17.12 -20.39
CA MET A 72 20.57 16.35 -20.71
C MET A 72 20.70 15.56 -22.03
N GLY A 73 21.91 15.28 -22.51
CA GLY A 73 22.15 14.48 -23.73
C GLY A 73 22.18 15.32 -25.01
N ASN A 74 23.39 15.60 -25.48
CA ASN A 74 23.66 16.32 -26.73
C ASN A 74 23.27 15.51 -27.99
N ALA A 75 23.04 14.19 -27.87
CA ALA A 75 22.56 13.35 -28.97
C ALA A 75 21.07 13.59 -29.28
N THR A 76 20.26 13.88 -28.26
CA THR A 76 18.82 14.15 -28.39
C THR A 76 18.57 15.65 -28.56
N PHE A 77 19.34 16.52 -27.91
CA PHE A 77 19.19 17.97 -28.11
C PHE A 77 19.58 18.40 -29.55
N ASN A 78 20.65 17.85 -30.14
CA ASN A 78 21.01 18.16 -31.54
C ASN A 78 20.16 17.40 -32.56
N ALA A 79 19.68 16.18 -32.28
CA ALA A 79 18.74 15.48 -33.18
C ALA A 79 17.33 16.12 -33.17
N LEU A 80 16.88 16.67 -32.03
CA LEU A 80 15.69 17.52 -31.96
C LEU A 80 15.94 18.89 -32.62
N GLN A 81 17.07 19.54 -32.38
CA GLN A 81 17.36 20.87 -32.94
C GLN A 81 17.62 20.83 -34.47
N SER A 82 18.20 19.75 -35.00
CA SER A 82 18.36 19.55 -36.45
C SER A 82 17.04 19.19 -37.15
N SER A 83 16.11 18.54 -36.44
CA SER A 83 14.76 18.24 -36.96
C SER A 83 13.85 19.48 -36.90
N CYS A 84 14.03 20.37 -35.91
CA CYS A 84 13.26 21.60 -35.77
C CYS A 84 13.73 22.76 -36.69
N ARG A 85 14.97 22.73 -37.20
CA ARG A 85 15.46 23.78 -38.13
C ARG A 85 15.02 23.57 -39.59
N ALA A 86 14.45 22.42 -39.94
CA ALA A 86 14.15 22.08 -41.34
C ALA A 86 12.71 22.41 -41.78
N ARG A 87 11.74 22.64 -40.88
CA ARG A 87 10.36 23.01 -41.23
C ARG A 87 9.67 23.82 -40.14
N GLU A 88 9.30 25.06 -40.48
CA GLU A 88 8.14 25.86 -40.02
C GLU A 88 7.72 25.93 -38.52
N PRO A 89 6.98 26.98 -38.09
CA PRO A 89 6.96 27.45 -36.70
C PRO A 89 6.06 26.67 -35.71
N GLU A 90 5.81 25.38 -35.91
CA GLU A 90 4.91 24.57 -35.06
C GLU A 90 5.62 23.55 -34.12
N CYS A 91 6.95 23.57 -34.01
CA CYS A 91 7.73 22.56 -33.26
C CYS A 91 7.85 22.79 -31.73
N PHE A 92 6.78 23.22 -31.05
CA PHE A 92 6.72 23.20 -29.57
C PHE A 92 6.05 21.93 -28.99
N SER A 93 5.67 20.95 -29.83
CA SER A 93 4.82 19.82 -29.38
C SER A 93 5.52 18.46 -29.22
N ILE A 94 6.85 18.35 -29.42
CA ILE A 94 7.54 17.06 -29.43
C ILE A 94 8.81 17.11 -28.56
N MET A 95 8.65 17.40 -27.26
CA MET A 95 9.38 16.57 -26.29
C MET A 95 8.67 15.22 -26.36
N ASP A 96 9.32 14.24 -26.97
CA ASP A 96 8.79 12.90 -27.17
C ASP A 96 8.14 12.41 -25.86
N LYS A 97 6.80 12.38 -25.86
CA LYS A 97 5.98 12.10 -24.67
C LYS A 97 6.24 10.72 -24.09
N ASP A 98 6.95 9.86 -24.84
CA ASP A 98 7.04 8.42 -24.58
C ASP A 98 8.45 7.90 -24.28
N ARG A 99 9.48 8.76 -24.17
CA ARG A 99 10.84 8.32 -23.80
C ARG A 99 11.39 9.07 -22.60
N ALA A 100 11.06 8.57 -21.42
CA ALA A 100 11.90 8.79 -20.27
C ALA A 100 13.30 8.20 -20.55
N TYR A 101 14.36 8.94 -20.21
CA TYR A 101 15.77 8.58 -20.37
C TYR A 101 16.14 7.34 -19.54
N TYR A 102 15.76 6.15 -20.00
CA TYR A 102 16.14 4.86 -19.42
C TYR A 102 16.96 4.08 -20.45
N GLY A 103 18.15 4.60 -20.74
CA GLY A 103 19.14 3.92 -21.57
C GLY A 103 19.86 2.85 -20.75
N ARG A 104 19.24 1.67 -20.62
CA ARG A 104 19.73 0.46 -19.91
C ARG A 104 21.17 0.02 -20.27
N GLU A 105 21.76 0.64 -21.28
CA GLU A 105 23.05 0.29 -21.86
C GLU A 105 24.22 1.14 -21.33
N ASN A 106 23.99 2.27 -20.66
CA ASN A 106 25.05 3.17 -20.18
C ASN A 106 24.83 3.67 -18.72
N PRO A 107 25.34 2.94 -17.69
CA PRO A 107 25.22 3.34 -16.28
C PRO A 107 25.87 4.71 -15.95
N THR A 108 26.75 5.21 -16.81
CA THR A 108 27.38 6.53 -16.69
C THR A 108 26.41 7.68 -17.00
N GLU A 109 25.44 7.49 -17.89
CA GLU A 109 24.46 8.53 -18.25
C GLU A 109 23.42 8.71 -17.13
N GLU A 110 23.01 7.61 -16.50
CA GLU A 110 22.05 7.60 -15.38
C GLU A 110 22.64 8.25 -14.11
N ALA A 111 23.87 7.91 -13.76
CA ALA A 111 24.58 8.55 -12.64
C ALA A 111 24.72 10.06 -12.86
N THR A 112 24.95 10.47 -14.11
CA THR A 112 25.04 11.89 -14.49
C THR A 112 23.69 12.59 -14.35
N ALA A 113 22.60 11.98 -14.85
CA ALA A 113 21.24 12.51 -14.69
C ALA A 113 20.84 12.67 -13.22
N PHE A 114 21.15 11.68 -12.38
CA PHE A 114 20.91 11.76 -10.94
C PHE A 114 21.74 12.86 -10.27
N ALA A 115 23.02 13.00 -10.61
CA ALA A 115 23.87 14.07 -10.08
C ALA A 115 23.34 15.46 -10.45
N ILE A 116 22.91 15.65 -11.70
CA ILE A 116 22.28 16.91 -12.16
C ILE A 116 21.01 17.17 -11.37
N LEU A 117 20.14 16.16 -11.20
CA LEU A 117 18.91 16.31 -10.43
C LEU A 117 19.20 16.78 -9.01
N GLN A 118 20.20 16.22 -8.33
CA GLN A 118 20.58 16.63 -6.98
C GLN A 118 21.06 18.09 -6.93
N LEU A 119 21.82 18.54 -7.93
CA LEU A 119 22.28 19.93 -8.03
C LEU A 119 21.12 20.91 -8.25
N ILE A 120 20.18 20.55 -9.14
CA ILE A 120 18.97 21.34 -9.40
C ILE A 120 18.13 21.40 -8.13
N LEU A 121 17.86 20.26 -7.51
CA LEU A 121 17.02 20.14 -6.32
C LEU A 121 17.59 20.94 -5.14
N ALA A 122 18.91 21.00 -4.99
CA ALA A 122 19.56 21.83 -3.97
C ALA A 122 19.40 23.35 -4.19
N SER A 123 19.11 23.78 -5.42
CA SER A 123 19.06 25.20 -5.80
C SER A 123 17.66 25.70 -6.14
N PHE A 124 16.73 24.78 -6.46
CA PHE A 124 15.40 25.13 -6.93
C PHE A 124 14.49 25.58 -5.77
N PRO A 125 13.76 26.71 -5.90
CA PRO A 125 12.81 27.15 -4.89
C PRO A 125 11.59 26.22 -4.84
N MET A 126 11.50 25.40 -3.79
CA MET A 126 10.44 24.38 -3.64
C MET A 126 9.03 24.96 -3.58
N GLU A 127 8.88 26.23 -3.19
CA GLU A 127 7.60 26.95 -3.23
C GLU A 127 7.05 27.07 -4.64
N LYS A 128 7.93 27.25 -5.65
CA LYS A 128 7.52 27.30 -7.06
C LYS A 128 7.04 25.94 -7.56
N MET A 129 7.67 24.85 -7.11
CA MET A 129 7.19 23.49 -7.42
C MET A 129 5.80 23.27 -6.83
N LEU A 130 5.57 23.66 -5.58
CA LEU A 130 4.26 23.53 -4.95
C LEU A 130 3.18 24.32 -5.69
N ALA A 131 3.47 25.56 -6.10
CA ALA A 131 2.56 26.36 -6.91
C ALA A 131 2.27 25.72 -8.28
N TYR A 132 3.29 25.17 -8.94
CA TYR A 132 3.13 24.41 -10.17
C TYR A 132 2.22 23.19 -9.99
N LYS A 133 2.45 22.44 -8.91
CA LYS A 133 1.67 21.26 -8.55
C LYS A 133 0.20 21.62 -8.34
N GLU A 134 -0.07 22.69 -7.59
CA GLU A 134 -1.43 23.17 -7.33
C GLU A 134 -2.15 23.64 -8.61
N PHE A 135 -1.43 24.26 -9.54
CA PHE A 135 -1.97 24.68 -10.83
C PHE A 135 -2.34 23.49 -11.73
N LYS A 136 -1.47 22.47 -11.82
CA LYS A 136 -1.60 21.38 -12.80
C LYS A 136 -2.38 20.17 -12.30
N LEU A 137 -2.24 19.80 -11.02
CA LEU A 137 -2.77 18.55 -10.46
C LEU A 137 -4.12 18.73 -9.75
N THR A 138 -5.01 19.54 -10.33
CA THR A 138 -6.34 19.84 -9.77
C THR A 138 -7.34 18.66 -9.77
N GLY A 139 -6.90 17.44 -10.10
CA GLY A 139 -7.72 16.23 -10.09
C GLY A 139 -7.53 15.36 -8.85
N ILE A 140 -8.63 14.99 -8.19
CA ILE A 140 -8.64 14.07 -7.02
C ILE A 140 -7.95 12.73 -7.35
N PHE A 141 -7.96 12.29 -8.61
CA PHE A 141 -7.38 11.01 -9.07
C PHE A 141 -6.20 11.15 -10.05
N ALA A 142 -5.73 12.37 -10.32
CA ALA A 142 -4.75 12.62 -11.39
C ALA A 142 -3.27 12.50 -10.93
N SER A 143 -3.02 12.20 -9.66
CA SER A 143 -1.68 12.23 -9.09
C SER A 143 -0.96 10.89 -9.30
N PRO A 144 0.13 10.85 -10.08
CA PRO A 144 0.88 9.62 -10.33
C PRO A 144 1.45 9.01 -9.04
N TRP A 145 1.81 7.73 -9.13
CA TRP A 145 2.57 7.04 -8.09
C TRP A 145 3.88 7.78 -7.80
N GLY A 146 4.34 7.78 -6.55
CA GLY A 146 5.54 8.52 -6.14
C GLY A 146 5.26 9.88 -5.51
N GLU A 147 4.07 10.46 -5.70
CA GLU A 147 3.71 11.76 -5.12
C GLU A 147 3.20 11.68 -3.67
N SER A 148 3.56 12.69 -2.87
CA SER A 148 3.13 12.89 -1.49
C SER A 148 1.61 12.91 -1.32
N GLY A 149 0.89 13.50 -2.28
CA GLY A 149 -0.57 13.59 -2.28
C GLY A 149 -1.23 12.23 -2.41
N SER A 150 -0.75 11.39 -3.34
CA SER A 150 -1.24 10.03 -3.50
C SER A 150 -0.86 9.15 -2.30
N PHE A 151 0.33 9.32 -1.74
CA PHE A 151 0.73 8.63 -0.51
C PHE A 151 -0.22 8.94 0.66
N ALA A 152 -0.53 10.23 0.88
CA ALA A 152 -1.45 10.66 1.93
C ALA A 152 -2.88 10.12 1.71
N LYS A 153 -3.37 10.07 0.47
CA LYS A 153 -4.68 9.50 0.13
C LYS A 153 -4.74 8.00 0.42
N VAL A 154 -3.73 7.24 -0.01
CA VAL A 154 -3.67 5.79 0.24
C VAL A 154 -3.55 5.50 1.73
N MET A 155 -2.74 6.26 2.48
CA MET A 155 -2.65 6.15 3.93
C MET A 155 -3.99 6.45 4.62
N THR A 156 -4.69 7.50 4.19
CA THR A 156 -6.00 7.85 4.73
C THR A 156 -7.01 6.73 4.49
N ALA A 157 -7.07 6.20 3.26
CA ALA A 157 -7.93 5.07 2.92
C ALA A 157 -7.59 3.83 3.77
N ASN A 158 -6.31 3.53 3.95
CA ASN A 158 -5.85 2.44 4.81
C ASN A 158 -6.31 2.60 6.26
N SER A 159 -6.15 3.82 6.79
CA SER A 159 -6.55 4.15 8.16
C SER A 159 -8.07 3.97 8.35
N VAL A 160 -8.88 4.38 7.37
CA VAL A 160 -10.33 4.16 7.40
C VAL A 160 -10.66 2.67 7.41
N VAL A 161 -10.04 1.87 6.56
CA VAL A 161 -10.25 0.40 6.52
C VAL A 161 -9.91 -0.24 7.88
N LEU A 162 -8.80 0.16 8.50
CA LEU A 162 -8.37 -0.37 9.79
C LEU A 162 -9.25 0.11 10.95
N ILE A 163 -9.72 1.36 10.93
CA ILE A 163 -10.70 1.88 11.89
C ILE A 163 -12.02 1.11 11.78
N VAL A 164 -12.48 0.83 10.56
CA VAL A 164 -13.68 -0.01 10.34
C VAL A 164 -13.49 -1.40 10.94
N ALA A 165 -12.31 -2.01 10.82
CA ALA A 165 -12.02 -3.30 11.45
C ALA A 165 -12.06 -3.23 12.99
N ILE A 166 -11.52 -2.17 13.61
CA ILE A 166 -11.60 -1.93 15.05
C ILE A 166 -13.05 -1.77 15.49
N LEU A 167 -13.81 -0.91 14.81
CA LEU A 167 -15.23 -0.67 15.12
C LEU A 167 -16.05 -1.95 14.96
N THR A 168 -15.73 -2.77 13.97
CA THR A 168 -16.33 -4.10 13.77
C THR A 168 -16.06 -5.00 14.98
N ALA A 169 -14.81 -5.07 15.45
CA ALA A 169 -14.45 -5.85 16.63
C ALA A 169 -15.20 -5.39 17.89
N VAL A 170 -15.23 -4.08 18.15
CA VAL A 170 -15.91 -3.48 19.31
C VAL A 170 -17.41 -3.72 19.24
N PHE A 171 -18.04 -3.47 18.09
CA PHE A 171 -19.47 -3.64 17.90
C PHE A 171 -19.87 -5.11 18.05
N SER A 172 -19.14 -6.03 17.42
CA SER A 172 -19.39 -7.47 17.55
C SER A 172 -19.17 -7.97 18.98
N HIS A 173 -18.18 -7.46 19.70
CA HIS A 173 -17.96 -7.78 21.10
C HIS A 173 -19.12 -7.28 21.99
N ALA A 174 -19.54 -6.02 21.82
CA ALA A 174 -20.70 -5.47 22.53
C ALA A 174 -21.98 -6.26 22.21
N SER A 175 -22.21 -6.61 20.94
CA SER A 175 -23.33 -7.44 20.51
C SER A 175 -23.32 -8.83 21.15
N LEU A 176 -22.16 -9.47 21.25
CA LEU A 176 -22.00 -10.79 21.88
C LEU A 176 -22.35 -10.72 23.38
N VAL A 177 -21.91 -9.68 24.08
CA VAL A 177 -22.18 -9.48 25.51
C VAL A 177 -23.66 -9.16 25.74
N LEU A 178 -24.23 -8.22 24.98
CA LEU A 178 -25.60 -7.73 25.18
C LEU A 178 -26.68 -8.73 24.77
N SER A 179 -26.40 -9.61 23.80
CA SER A 179 -27.37 -10.62 23.35
C SER A 179 -27.63 -11.73 24.39
N GLY A 180 -26.80 -11.85 25.43
CA GLY A 180 -26.85 -12.97 26.38
C GLY A 180 -26.41 -14.29 25.74
N ALA A 181 -25.77 -14.24 24.57
CA ALA A 181 -25.22 -15.41 23.88
C ALA A 181 -24.18 -16.16 24.72
N LYS A 182 -23.51 -15.47 25.67
CA LYS A 182 -22.56 -16.13 26.58
C LYS A 182 -23.22 -17.14 27.54
N SER A 183 -24.47 -16.90 27.94
CA SER A 183 -25.19 -17.73 28.92
C SER A 183 -26.11 -18.78 28.29
N ASP A 184 -26.55 -18.56 27.04
CA ASP A 184 -27.56 -19.38 26.37
C ASP A 184 -27.04 -19.88 25.00
N GLU A 185 -26.93 -21.20 24.86
CA GLU A 185 -26.40 -21.86 23.65
C GLU A 185 -27.30 -21.63 22.43
N ALA A 186 -28.63 -21.50 22.61
CA ALA A 186 -29.53 -21.22 21.49
C ALA A 186 -29.30 -19.81 20.92
N ARG A 187 -29.10 -18.83 21.81
CA ARG A 187 -28.74 -17.45 21.43
C ARG A 187 -27.35 -17.39 20.81
N MET A 188 -26.41 -18.21 21.29
CA MET A 188 -25.08 -18.30 20.71
C MET A 188 -25.11 -18.83 19.28
N GLN A 189 -25.93 -19.86 19.01
CA GLN A 189 -26.10 -20.36 17.65
C GLN A 189 -26.68 -19.28 16.72
N PHE A 190 -27.69 -18.54 17.19
CA PHE A 190 -28.28 -17.42 16.45
C PHE A 190 -27.25 -16.32 16.18
N TRP A 191 -26.53 -15.89 17.23
CA TRP A 191 -25.48 -14.88 17.11
C TRP A 191 -24.39 -15.34 16.15
N SER A 192 -23.94 -16.59 16.22
CA SER A 192 -22.86 -17.10 15.36
C SER A 192 -23.21 -17.05 13.88
N ARG A 193 -24.49 -17.21 13.50
CA ARG A 193 -24.90 -17.16 12.09
C ARG A 193 -24.71 -15.77 11.47
N PHE A 194 -24.96 -14.70 12.23
CA PHE A 194 -24.88 -13.33 11.73
C PHE A 194 -23.60 -12.63 12.16
N GLY A 195 -23.23 -12.77 13.44
CA GLY A 195 -22.02 -12.21 14.03
C GLY A 195 -20.75 -12.72 13.35
N MET A 196 -20.65 -14.00 12.99
CA MET A 196 -19.45 -14.51 12.32
C MET A 196 -19.23 -13.92 10.93
N VAL A 197 -20.29 -13.57 10.20
CA VAL A 197 -20.15 -12.92 8.88
C VAL A 197 -19.52 -11.54 9.05
N ILE A 198 -19.94 -10.79 10.06
CA ILE A 198 -19.39 -9.48 10.41
C ILE A 198 -17.93 -9.62 10.85
N VAL A 199 -17.61 -10.62 11.69
CA VAL A 199 -16.23 -10.90 12.12
C VAL A 199 -15.33 -11.23 10.93
N LEU A 200 -15.80 -12.07 10.00
CA LEU A 200 -15.07 -12.40 8.77
C LEU A 200 -14.83 -11.17 7.89
N ALA A 201 -15.82 -10.29 7.74
CA ALA A 201 -15.65 -9.03 7.03
C ALA A 201 -14.61 -8.12 7.70
N GLY A 202 -14.56 -8.09 9.03
CA GLY A 202 -13.51 -7.42 9.80
C GLY A 202 -12.12 -7.97 9.51
N TYR A 203 -11.96 -9.30 9.48
CA TYR A 203 -10.68 -9.93 9.13
C TYR A 203 -10.25 -9.63 7.68
N LEU A 204 -11.21 -9.60 6.74
CA LEU A 204 -10.93 -9.21 5.37
C LEU A 204 -10.47 -7.74 5.26
N ALA A 205 -11.05 -6.85 6.06
CA ALA A 205 -10.60 -5.47 6.17
C ALA A 205 -9.17 -5.38 6.73
N ILE A 206 -8.82 -6.16 7.75
CA ILE A 206 -7.43 -6.23 8.26
C ILE A 206 -6.46 -6.72 7.19
N ILE A 207 -6.79 -7.80 6.47
CA ILE A 207 -5.93 -8.33 5.40
C ILE A 207 -5.69 -7.26 4.33
N THR A 208 -6.76 -6.59 3.90
CA THR A 208 -6.67 -5.45 2.97
C THR A 208 -5.76 -4.35 3.53
N GLY A 209 -5.91 -4.01 4.81
CA GLY A 209 -5.09 -2.99 5.45
C GLY A 209 -3.62 -3.37 5.59
N ILE A 210 -3.32 -4.64 5.85
CA ILE A 210 -1.94 -5.18 5.88
C ILE A 210 -1.29 -5.02 4.51
N VAL A 211 -2.00 -5.43 3.46
CA VAL A 211 -1.54 -5.32 2.08
C VAL A 211 -1.22 -3.87 1.72
N ILE A 212 -2.14 -2.94 2.01
CA ILE A 212 -1.92 -1.51 1.74
C ILE A 212 -0.75 -0.97 2.57
N THR A 213 -0.61 -1.37 3.84
CA THR A 213 0.50 -0.95 4.71
C THR A 213 1.85 -1.39 4.15
N GLN A 214 1.94 -2.61 3.60
CA GLN A 214 3.16 -3.07 2.95
C GLN A 214 3.49 -2.26 1.70
N THR A 215 2.49 -1.95 0.86
CA THR A 215 2.68 -1.06 -0.29
C THR A 215 3.18 0.32 0.15
N LEU A 216 2.65 0.86 1.26
CA LEU A 216 3.13 2.13 1.82
C LEU A 216 4.58 2.04 2.30
N LEU A 217 5.00 0.94 2.93
CA LEU A 217 6.40 0.74 3.36
C LEU A 217 7.38 0.75 2.17
N VAL A 218 6.99 0.14 1.06
CA VAL A 218 7.78 0.12 -0.18
C VAL A 218 7.89 1.52 -0.76
N TRP A 219 6.79 2.27 -0.72
CA TRP A 219 6.78 3.66 -1.13
C TRP A 219 7.67 4.53 -0.23
N VAL A 220 7.69 4.29 1.08
CA VAL A 220 8.63 4.97 1.99
C VAL A 220 10.09 4.65 1.62
N ALA A 221 10.39 3.40 1.29
CA ALA A 221 11.72 3.04 0.81
C ALA A 221 12.09 3.78 -0.49
N TYR A 222 11.13 3.92 -1.42
CA TYR A 222 11.31 4.69 -2.66
C TYR A 222 11.58 6.17 -2.42
N ILE A 223 10.92 6.77 -1.42
CA ILE A 223 11.13 8.17 -1.02
C ILE A 223 12.52 8.34 -0.40
N ARG A 224 12.91 7.45 0.52
CA ARG A 224 14.16 7.55 1.30
C ARG A 224 15.43 7.16 0.55
N PHE A 225 15.32 6.21 -0.35
CA PHE A 225 16.46 5.68 -1.09
C PHE A 225 16.29 5.98 -2.57
N PRO A 226 16.52 7.23 -3.00
CA PRO A 226 16.30 7.63 -4.37
C PRO A 226 17.34 7.09 -5.36
N HIS A 227 18.13 6.10 -4.96
CA HIS A 227 19.21 5.56 -5.79
C HIS A 227 18.64 4.81 -6.97
N TYR A 228 19.02 5.23 -8.17
CA TYR A 228 18.43 4.70 -9.40
C TYR A 228 18.59 3.20 -9.60
N ALA A 229 19.67 2.56 -9.18
CA ALA A 229 19.78 1.10 -9.23
C ALA A 229 18.74 0.37 -8.35
N ALA A 230 18.31 1.01 -7.24
CA ALA A 230 17.18 0.53 -6.45
C ALA A 230 15.85 0.89 -7.12
N LEU A 231 15.76 2.05 -7.79
CA LEU A 231 14.61 2.42 -8.60
C LEU A 231 14.42 1.47 -9.78
N ASP A 232 15.44 1.08 -10.54
CA ASP A 232 15.34 0.16 -11.68
C ASP A 232 15.05 -1.29 -11.25
N ALA A 233 15.52 -1.69 -10.06
CA ALA A 233 15.07 -2.93 -9.42
C ALA A 233 13.58 -2.88 -8.99
N ILE A 234 13.02 -1.68 -8.81
CA ILE A 234 11.63 -1.43 -8.39
C ILE A 234 10.71 -1.02 -9.58
N ASP A 235 11.25 -0.37 -10.61
CA ASP A 235 10.61 0.15 -11.84
C ASP A 235 10.66 -0.90 -12.96
N GLY A 236 11.60 -1.86 -12.88
CA GLY A 236 11.78 -2.93 -13.86
C GLY A 236 10.54 -3.77 -14.11
N GLU A 237 9.54 -3.74 -13.22
CA GLU A 237 8.17 -4.08 -13.56
C GLU A 237 7.20 -3.22 -12.75
N VAL A 238 6.24 -2.60 -13.43
CA VAL A 238 4.98 -1.98 -12.94
C VAL A 238 4.19 -2.88 -11.94
N ASN A 239 4.69 -4.08 -11.68
CA ASN A 239 4.12 -5.12 -10.86
C ASN A 239 4.52 -5.08 -9.39
N TYR A 240 5.53 -4.36 -8.88
CA TYR A 240 5.89 -4.45 -7.44
C TYR A 240 4.77 -4.08 -6.44
N PRO A 241 3.98 -3.01 -6.67
CA PRO A 241 2.80 -2.71 -5.87
C PRO A 241 1.73 -3.80 -5.96
N LEU A 242 1.84 -4.73 -6.93
CA LEU A 242 0.97 -5.89 -7.14
C LEU A 242 1.60 -7.18 -6.59
N LEU A 243 2.91 -7.38 -6.77
CA LEU A 243 3.71 -8.55 -6.40
C LEU A 243 3.88 -8.66 -4.91
N ILE A 244 4.01 -7.54 -4.20
CA ILE A 244 4.11 -7.56 -2.74
C ILE A 244 2.78 -7.95 -2.11
N PRO A 245 1.62 -7.36 -2.50
CA PRO A 245 0.31 -7.90 -2.17
C PRO A 245 0.12 -9.36 -2.58
N LEU A 246 0.51 -9.73 -3.80
CA LEU A 246 0.36 -11.10 -4.32
C LEU A 246 1.22 -12.10 -3.56
N GLY A 247 2.46 -11.75 -3.23
CA GLY A 247 3.37 -12.56 -2.42
C GLY A 247 2.84 -12.73 -0.99
N SER A 248 2.36 -11.65 -0.39
CA SER A 248 1.71 -11.70 0.92
C SER A 248 0.42 -12.51 0.89
N LEU A 249 -0.40 -12.40 -0.16
CA LEU A 249 -1.58 -13.24 -0.36
C LEU A 249 -1.18 -14.70 -0.57
N ALA A 250 -0.13 -14.98 -1.34
CA ALA A 250 0.39 -16.32 -1.59
C ALA A 250 0.92 -16.99 -0.32
N VAL A 251 1.36 -16.24 0.69
CA VAL A 251 1.76 -16.79 2.00
C VAL A 251 0.57 -16.89 2.97
N THR A 252 -0.30 -15.88 2.99
CA THR A 252 -1.43 -15.83 3.94
C THR A 252 -2.57 -16.78 3.56
N LEU A 253 -2.89 -16.96 2.28
CA LEU A 253 -3.94 -17.88 1.82
C LEU A 253 -3.67 -19.33 2.26
N PRO A 254 -2.47 -19.91 2.05
CA PRO A 254 -2.16 -21.26 2.52
C PRO A 254 -2.23 -21.41 4.04
N MET A 255 -1.81 -20.39 4.80
CA MET A 255 -1.94 -20.42 6.26
C MET A 255 -3.43 -20.45 6.67
N VAL A 256 -4.26 -19.59 6.08
CA VAL A 256 -5.71 -19.60 6.34
C VAL A 256 -6.33 -20.94 5.94
N LEU A 257 -5.94 -21.51 4.79
CA LEU A 257 -6.37 -22.84 4.36
C LEU A 257 -5.93 -23.94 5.34
N CYS A 258 -4.71 -23.89 5.85
CA CYS A 258 -4.24 -24.82 6.89
C CYS A 258 -5.08 -24.72 8.17
N VAL A 259 -5.38 -23.50 8.63
CA VAL A 259 -6.23 -23.29 9.81
C VAL A 259 -7.65 -23.81 9.56
N VAL A 260 -8.26 -23.49 8.43
CA VAL A 260 -9.62 -23.94 8.06
C VAL A 260 -9.68 -25.46 7.94
N THR A 261 -8.68 -26.09 7.33
CA THR A 261 -8.62 -27.55 7.21
C THR A 261 -8.45 -28.21 8.57
N GLN A 262 -7.57 -27.72 9.45
CA GLN A 262 -7.43 -28.22 10.81
C GLN A 262 -8.72 -28.09 11.63
N LEU A 263 -9.43 -26.96 11.52
CA LEU A 263 -10.73 -26.77 12.18
C LEU A 263 -11.79 -27.75 11.66
N ARG A 264 -11.81 -28.04 10.36
CA ARG A 264 -12.71 -29.05 9.77
C ARG A 264 -12.37 -30.47 10.22
N PHE A 265 -11.08 -30.81 10.30
CA PHE A 265 -10.64 -32.14 10.77
C PHE A 265 -10.96 -32.35 12.25
N ARG A 266 -10.76 -31.33 13.10
CA ARG A 266 -11.13 -31.41 14.52
C ARG A 266 -12.62 -31.69 14.71
N LYS A 267 -13.49 -31.06 13.92
CA LYS A 267 -14.94 -31.36 13.93
C LYS A 267 -15.29 -32.79 13.52
N ARG A 268 -14.48 -33.44 12.69
CA ARG A 268 -14.68 -34.85 12.29
C ARG A 268 -14.07 -35.84 13.29
N GLY A 269 -13.04 -35.44 14.02
CA GLY A 269 -12.32 -36.26 14.99
C GLY A 269 -12.96 -36.31 16.37
N GLU A 270 -14.01 -35.52 16.64
CA GLU A 270 -14.89 -35.74 17.79
C GLU A 270 -15.65 -37.05 17.56
N VAL A 271 -15.04 -38.16 17.99
CA VAL A 271 -15.67 -39.48 18.07
C VAL A 271 -17.01 -39.29 18.77
N PRO A 272 -18.15 -39.71 18.17
CA PRO A 272 -19.43 -39.62 18.83
C PRO A 272 -19.28 -40.32 20.17
N LYS A 273 -19.49 -39.58 21.27
CA LYS A 273 -19.50 -40.17 22.62
C LYS A 273 -20.38 -41.40 22.53
N PRO A 274 -19.89 -42.59 22.93
CA PRO A 274 -20.69 -43.80 22.88
C PRO A 274 -22.01 -43.50 23.58
N ASN A 275 -23.13 -43.65 22.86
CA ASN A 275 -24.45 -43.30 23.34
C ASN A 275 -24.63 -43.88 24.75
N GLU A 276 -24.92 -43.05 25.74
CA GLU A 276 -25.24 -43.47 27.12
C GLU A 276 -26.40 -44.51 27.14
N ALA A 277 -27.22 -44.53 26.08
CA ALA A 277 -28.24 -45.56 25.83
C ALA A 277 -27.68 -46.99 25.66
N THR A 278 -26.37 -47.15 25.38
CA THR A 278 -25.71 -48.46 25.30
C THR A 278 -25.21 -48.92 26.67
N GLU A 279 -24.81 -47.99 27.55
CA GLU A 279 -24.42 -48.32 28.93
C GLU A 279 -25.62 -48.64 29.82
N GLU A 280 -26.79 -48.06 29.57
CA GLU A 280 -28.01 -48.39 30.33
C GLU A 280 -28.50 -49.83 30.07
N LYS A 281 -28.22 -50.41 28.89
CA LYS A 281 -28.49 -51.81 28.58
C LYS A 281 -27.50 -52.81 29.19
N LEU A 282 -26.39 -52.33 29.73
CA LEU A 282 -25.34 -53.16 30.33
C LEU A 282 -25.32 -53.10 31.86
N ARG A 283 -26.23 -52.35 32.51
CA ARG A 283 -26.38 -52.44 33.97
C ARG A 283 -27.04 -53.77 34.35
N PRO A 284 -26.35 -54.64 35.11
CA PRO A 284 -26.99 -55.82 35.65
C PRO A 284 -28.16 -55.41 36.55
N PRO A 285 -29.27 -56.16 36.56
CA PRO A 285 -30.40 -55.87 37.42
C PRO A 285 -29.95 -55.84 38.88
N SER A 286 -30.37 -54.80 39.59
CA SER A 286 -30.12 -54.63 41.04
C SER A 286 -30.60 -55.88 41.79
N PRO A 287 -29.74 -56.52 42.61
CA PRO A 287 -30.20 -57.58 43.49
C PRO A 287 -31.10 -56.97 44.58
N LEU A 288 -32.30 -57.52 44.70
CA LEU A 288 -33.23 -57.31 45.82
C LEU A 288 -32.84 -58.21 46.99
#